data_AF-A0A150MN07-F1
#
_entry.id   AF-A0A150MN07-F1
#
_cell.length_a   1.000
_cell.length_b   1.000
_cell.length_c   1.000
_cell.angle_alpha   90.00
_cell.angle_beta   90.00
_cell.angle_gamma   90.00
#
_symmetry.space_group_name_H-M   'P 1'
#
loop_
_entity.id
_entity.type
_entity.pdbx_description
1 polymer ?
#
loop_
_entity_poly.entity_id
_entity_poly.type
_entity_poly.pdbx_seq_one_letter_code
_entity_poly.pdbx_strand_id
1 'polypeptide(L)'
;MERERIMKASNHPSTQPRLFPVIDMEERVPPHHLLRQINEAVDVSVIHDGVAPLYTEKTGRPAADPERLLRLMLLSYLFDHSERGVTDPDA
;
A
#
# COMPACT_ATOMS: atom_id res chain seq x y z
N MET A 1 -27.94 49.85 13.25
CA MET A 1 -26.83 48.91 13.50
C MET A 1 -27.30 47.47 13.30
N GLU A 2 -27.80 47.10 12.11
CA GLU A 2 -28.55 45.83 11.91
C GLU A 2 -28.21 45.15 10.57
N ARG A 3 -27.04 45.40 9.95
CA ARG A 3 -26.81 44.92 8.57
C ARG A 3 -25.50 44.22 8.26
N GLU A 4 -24.59 44.06 9.23
CA GLU A 4 -23.24 43.53 8.94
C GLU A 4 -22.93 42.16 9.57
N ARG A 5 -23.96 41.38 9.93
CA ARG A 5 -23.75 40.06 10.58
C ARG A 5 -24.25 38.85 9.79
N ILE A 6 -24.50 39.01 8.50
CA ILE A 6 -24.75 37.87 7.61
C ILE A 6 -23.51 37.77 6.70
N MET A 7 -22.99 36.55 6.55
CA MET A 7 -21.83 36.17 5.72
C MET A 7 -20.46 36.19 6.42
N LYS A 8 -20.34 35.54 7.59
CA LYS A 8 -19.11 34.78 7.87
C LYS A 8 -19.37 33.33 7.46
N ALA A 9 -19.15 33.03 6.18
CA ALA A 9 -19.14 31.66 5.70
C ALA A 9 -18.16 30.87 6.56
N SER A 10 -18.68 29.87 7.27
CA SER A 10 -17.87 28.91 7.99
C SER A 10 -17.04 28.14 6.97
N ASN A 11 -15.77 28.51 6.81
CA ASN A 11 -14.74 27.66 6.22
C ASN A 11 -14.51 26.47 7.17
N HIS A 12 -15.46 25.54 7.22
CA HIS A 12 -15.13 24.16 7.55
C HIS A 12 -14.67 23.54 6.23
N PRO A 13 -13.43 23.04 6.12
CA PRO A 13 -13.15 22.10 5.06
C PRO A 13 -14.11 20.93 5.30
N SER A 14 -15.14 20.82 4.46
CA SER A 14 -16.04 19.68 4.45
C SER A 14 -15.24 18.49 3.94
N THR A 15 -14.38 17.96 4.79
CA THR A 15 -13.68 16.71 4.52
C THR A 15 -14.80 15.68 4.48
N GLN A 16 -15.10 15.19 3.29
CA GLN A 16 -16.10 14.17 3.07
C GLN A 16 -15.36 12.83 3.06
N PRO A 17 -15.21 12.14 4.21
CA PRO A 17 -14.39 10.92 4.32
C PRO A 17 -14.87 9.78 3.43
N ARG A 18 -16.14 9.78 3.00
CA ARG A 18 -16.66 8.81 2.03
C ARG A 18 -16.18 9.06 0.59
N LEU A 19 -15.84 10.30 0.24
CA LEU A 19 -15.36 10.64 -1.10
C LEU A 19 -13.83 10.66 -1.17
N PHE A 20 -13.19 10.99 -0.05
CA PHE A 20 -11.73 11.03 0.08
C PHE A 20 -11.31 10.27 1.34
N PRO A 21 -11.32 8.92 1.29
CA PRO A 21 -10.86 8.11 2.41
C PRO A 21 -9.37 8.38 2.65
N VAL A 22 -9.04 8.86 3.84
CA VAL A 22 -7.67 8.93 4.33
C VAL A 22 -7.37 7.56 4.94
N ILE A 23 -6.34 6.89 4.44
CA ILE A 23 -5.93 5.57 4.90
C ILE A 23 -4.73 5.75 5.83
N ASP A 24 -4.87 5.34 7.09
CA ASP A 24 -3.74 5.19 7.99
C ASP A 24 -3.17 3.77 7.84
N MET A 25 -1.89 3.68 7.46
CA MET A 25 -1.22 2.40 7.23
C MET A 25 -1.00 1.63 8.54
N GLU A 26 -0.82 2.31 9.67
CA GLU A 26 -0.59 1.63 10.94
C GLU A 26 -1.88 1.11 11.56
N GLU A 27 -3.01 1.73 11.22
CA GLU A 27 -4.34 1.20 11.53
C GLU A 27 -4.67 -0.03 10.66
N ARG A 28 -4.33 0.00 9.36
CA ARG A 28 -4.65 -1.11 8.44
C ARG A 28 -3.71 -2.30 8.54
N VAL A 29 -2.45 -2.09 8.89
CA VAL A 29 -1.44 -3.15 9.01
C VAL A 29 -0.81 -3.06 10.40
N PRO A 30 -1.49 -3.53 11.46
CA PRO A 30 -1.01 -3.43 12.82
C PRO A 30 0.30 -4.21 13.03
N PRO A 31 1.04 -3.98 14.14
CA PRO A 31 2.32 -4.65 14.42
C PRO A 31 2.27 -6.18 14.37
N HIS A 32 1.14 -6.77 14.77
CA HIS A 32 0.94 -8.23 14.80
C HIS A 32 0.41 -8.81 13.49
N HIS A 33 0.24 -7.99 12.45
CA HIS A 33 -0.30 -8.42 11.16
C HIS A 33 0.64 -9.42 10.46
N LEU A 34 0.06 -10.43 9.81
CA LEU A 34 0.81 -11.50 9.12
C LEU A 34 1.88 -10.95 8.17
N LEU A 35 1.57 -9.89 7.42
CA LEU A 35 2.51 -9.27 6.49
C LEU A 35 3.78 -8.72 7.14
N ARG A 36 3.70 -8.19 8.37
CA ARG A 36 4.90 -7.72 9.09
C ARG A 36 5.75 -8.89 9.55
N GLN A 37 5.10 -9.95 10.04
CA GLN A 37 5.79 -11.18 10.42
C GLN A 37 6.49 -11.84 9.23
N ILE A 38 5.84 -11.90 8.07
CA ILE A 38 6.44 -12.40 6.83
C ILE A 38 7.62 -11.52 6.40
N ASN A 39 7.47 -10.19 6.45
CA ASN A 39 8.54 -9.27 6.08
C ASN A 39 9.77 -9.40 6.99
N GLU A 40 9.59 -9.78 8.27
CA GLU A 40 10.70 -10.05 9.19
C GLU A 40 11.31 -11.45 8.99
N ALA A 41 10.50 -12.44 8.62
CA ALA A 41 10.93 -13.84 8.51
C ALA A 41 11.52 -14.20 7.14
N VAL A 42 11.16 -13.47 6.08
CA VAL A 42 11.50 -13.82 4.69
C VAL A 42 12.33 -12.74 4.04
N ASP A 43 13.59 -13.06 3.76
CA ASP A 43 14.45 -12.25 2.89
C ASP A 43 14.13 -12.55 1.42
N VAL A 44 13.45 -11.61 0.77
CA VAL A 44 13.09 -11.70 -0.66
C VAL A 44 14.19 -11.19 -1.60
N SER A 45 15.25 -10.57 -1.09
CA SER A 45 16.33 -10.00 -1.91
C SER A 45 17.16 -11.06 -2.64
N VAL A 46 17.17 -12.29 -2.12
CA VAL A 46 17.81 -13.47 -2.72
C VAL A 46 17.36 -13.74 -4.16
N ILE A 47 16.19 -13.23 -4.56
CA ILE A 47 15.67 -13.41 -5.91
C ILE A 47 16.54 -12.74 -6.96
N HIS A 48 17.22 -11.64 -6.62
CA HIS A 48 18.06 -10.90 -7.57
C HIS A 48 19.16 -11.78 -8.14
N ASP A 49 19.86 -12.53 -7.30
CA ASP A 49 20.93 -13.43 -7.72
C ASP A 49 20.40 -14.59 -8.56
N GLY A 50 19.22 -15.13 -8.20
CA GLY A 50 18.60 -16.25 -8.91
C GLY A 50 18.13 -15.88 -10.32
N VAL A 51 17.65 -14.66 -10.52
CA VAL A 51 17.12 -14.22 -11.82
C VAL A 51 18.13 -13.43 -12.66
N ALA A 52 19.22 -12.92 -12.07
CA ALA A 52 20.22 -12.12 -12.79
C ALA A 52 20.70 -12.75 -14.11
N PRO A 53 20.96 -14.07 -14.21
CA PRO A 53 21.39 -14.70 -15.46
C PRO A 53 20.35 -14.67 -16.59
N LEU A 54 19.07 -14.45 -16.26
CA LEU A 54 17.95 -14.42 -17.21
C LEU A 54 17.76 -13.04 -17.84
N TYR A 55 18.41 -12.00 -17.30
CA TYR A 55 18.30 -10.63 -17.77
C TYR A 55 19.61 -10.14 -18.41
N THR A 56 19.48 -9.13 -19.26
CA THR A 56 20.62 -8.45 -19.89
C THR A 56 20.73 -7.03 -19.37
N GLU A 57 21.91 -6.63 -18.91
CA GLU A 57 22.13 -5.28 -18.34
C GLU A 57 22.03 -4.15 -19.38
N LYS A 58 22.31 -4.45 -20.65
CA LYS A 58 22.61 -3.45 -21.69
C LYS A 58 21.55 -3.30 -22.77
N THR A 59 20.53 -4.16 -22.79
CA THR A 59 19.62 -4.25 -23.94
C THR A 59 18.20 -4.53 -23.49
N GLY A 60 17.25 -3.81 -24.09
CA GLY A 60 15.83 -3.97 -23.82
C GLY A 60 15.25 -2.89 -22.92
N ARG A 61 13.98 -3.09 -22.54
CA ARG A 61 13.27 -2.21 -21.60
C ARG A 61 13.73 -2.53 -20.18
N PRO A 62 13.90 -1.52 -19.30
CA PRO A 62 14.17 -1.78 -17.89
C PRO A 62 13.11 -2.72 -17.30
N ALA A 63 13.57 -3.85 -16.76
CA ALA A 63 12.71 -4.81 -16.10
C ALA A 63 12.15 -4.21 -14.81
N ALA A 64 10.93 -4.61 -14.45
CA ALA A 64 10.42 -4.33 -13.10
C ALA A 64 11.27 -5.09 -12.08
N ASP A 65 11.41 -4.50 -10.89
CA ASP A 65 12.17 -5.10 -9.80
C ASP A 65 11.58 -6.49 -9.43
N PRO A 66 12.38 -7.58 -9.56
CA PRO A 66 11.91 -8.94 -9.29
C PRO A 66 11.46 -9.11 -7.83
N GLU A 67 12.09 -8.42 -6.89
CA GLU A 67 11.70 -8.46 -5.47
C GLU A 67 10.28 -7.92 -5.28
N ARG A 68 9.98 -6.79 -5.95
CA ARG A 68 8.64 -6.20 -5.94
C ARG A 68 7.60 -7.10 -6.59
N LEU A 69 7.93 -7.74 -7.72
CA LEU A 69 7.04 -8.68 -8.38
C LEU A 69 6.71 -9.86 -7.48
N LEU A 70 7.71 -10.43 -6.81
CA LEU A 70 7.53 -11.54 -5.88
C LEU A 70 6.63 -11.14 -4.70
N ARG A 71 6.84 -9.96 -4.11
CA ARG A 71 5.96 -9.45 -3.04
C ARG A 71 4.51 -9.30 -3.50
N LEU A 72 4.28 -8.79 -4.70
CA LEU A 72 2.94 -8.66 -5.26
C LEU A 72 2.27 -10.01 -5.53
N MET A 73 3.03 -11.00 -5.99
CA MET A 73 2.53 -12.38 -6.15
C MET A 73 2.18 -13.01 -4.81
N LEU A 74 3.01 -12.79 -3.78
CA LEU A 74 2.75 -13.30 -2.44
C LEU A 74 1.49 -12.66 -1.84
N LEU A 75 1.34 -11.33 -1.96
CA LEU A 75 0.13 -10.62 -1.56
C LEU A 75 -1.11 -11.17 -2.27
N SER A 76 -1.01 -11.36 -3.58
CA SER A 76 -2.09 -11.93 -4.38
C SER A 76 -2.49 -13.34 -3.92
N TYR A 77 -1.51 -14.17 -3.58
CA TYR A 77 -1.71 -15.53 -3.11
C TYR A 77 -2.34 -15.59 -1.71
N LEU A 78 -1.87 -14.75 -0.77
CA LEU A 78 -2.35 -14.74 0.61
C LEU A 78 -3.77 -14.18 0.74
N PHE A 79 -4.14 -13.21 -0.10
CA PHE A 79 -5.40 -12.46 0.03
C PHE A 79 -6.35 -12.64 -1.16
N ASP A 80 -6.18 -13.70 -1.97
CA ASP A 80 -7.05 -14.02 -3.12
C ASP A 80 -7.29 -12.82 -4.06
N HIS A 81 -6.20 -12.11 -4.40
CA HIS A 81 -6.22 -10.87 -5.20
C HIS A 81 -7.09 -9.74 -4.65
N SER A 82 -7.48 -9.81 -3.38
CA SER A 82 -8.34 -8.83 -2.73
C SER A 82 -7.51 -7.82 -1.94
N GLU A 83 -7.71 -6.54 -2.24
CA GLU A 83 -7.21 -5.44 -1.41
C GLU A 83 -7.86 -5.39 -0.02
N ARG A 84 -9.05 -5.98 0.14
CA ARG A 84 -9.78 -5.99 1.41
C ARG A 84 -9.06 -6.85 2.44
N GLY A 85 -8.67 -8.07 2.06
CA GLY A 85 -8.00 -9.00 2.97
C GLY A 85 -6.67 -8.47 3.50
N VAL A 86 -5.96 -7.66 2.69
CA VAL A 86 -4.72 -6.99 3.12
C VAL A 86 -4.95 -5.96 4.23
N THR A 87 -6.16 -5.39 4.27
CA THR A 87 -6.51 -4.28 5.18
C THR A 87 -7.41 -4.70 6.33
N ASP A 88 -7.77 -5.98 6.40
CA ASP A 88 -8.60 -6.52 7.46
C ASP A 88 -7.70 -6.77 8.69
N PRO A 89 -8.02 -6.17 9.85
CA PRO A 89 -7.16 -6.24 11.04
C PRO A 89 -7.06 -7.65 11.65
N ASP A 90 -7.92 -8.57 11.22
CA ASP A 90 -8.02 -9.95 11.70
C ASP A 90 -7.41 -10.98 10.72
N ALA A 91 -6.76 -10.53 9.63
CA ALA A 91 -6.18 -11.38 8.58
C ALA A 91 -4.68 -11.74 8.79
#